data_AF-A0A8C8W5I8-F1
#
_entry.id   AF-A0A8C8W5I8-F1
#
_cell.length_a   1.000
_cell.length_b   1.000
_cell.length_c   1.000
_cell.angle_alpha   90.00
_cell.angle_beta   90.00
_cell.angle_gamma   90.00
#
_symmetry.space_group_name_H-M   'P 1'
#
loop_
_entity.id
_entity.type
_entity.pdbx_description
1 polymer ?
#
loop_
_entity_poly.entity_id
_entity_poly.type
_entity_poly.pdbx_seq_one_letter_code
_entity_poly.pdbx_strand_id
1 'polypeptide(L)'
;MEMLKQNDTDTYWCGIERFGTDRGTRVKVTVYSVGKDTTSSSKLPSALPTVDSSAYMMSSDLHKRTHYILLVFVKVPVLLILAGVVLWLKGSTQKVPEEHWRDTLCSSLDSEPLAKDIDP
;
A
#
# COMPACT_ATOMS: atom_id res chain seq x y z
N MET A 1 5.95 -40.51 6.48
CA MET A 1 6.09 -40.78 7.93
C MET A 1 5.56 -42.17 8.17
N GLU A 2 6.38 -43.07 8.69
CA GLU A 2 6.05 -44.49 8.87
C GLU A 2 6.46 -44.93 10.29
N MET A 3 5.81 -45.96 10.82
CA MET A 3 6.06 -46.50 12.18
C MET A 3 5.97 -45.49 13.32
N LEU A 4 5.01 -44.55 13.23
CA LEU A 4 4.80 -43.52 14.24
C LEU A 4 4.49 -44.12 15.62
N LYS A 5 5.18 -43.60 16.64
CA LYS A 5 4.97 -43.91 18.05
C LYS A 5 4.26 -42.72 18.70
N GLN A 6 3.65 -42.97 19.85
CA GLN A 6 2.95 -41.91 20.60
C GLN A 6 3.88 -40.74 20.95
N ASN A 7 5.18 -41.03 21.20
CA ASN A 7 6.21 -40.02 21.49
C ASN A 7 6.60 -39.16 20.28
N ASP A 8 6.17 -39.51 19.07
CA ASP A 8 6.37 -38.67 17.88
C ASP A 8 5.29 -37.57 17.77
N THR A 9 4.43 -37.43 18.78
CA THR A 9 3.46 -36.33 18.89
C THR A 9 4.19 -35.02 19.23
N ASP A 10 4.42 -34.20 18.21
CA ASP A 10 5.05 -32.88 18.38
C ASP A 10 4.73 -31.92 17.22
N THR A 11 5.30 -30.72 17.27
CA THR A 11 5.30 -29.73 16.19
C THR A 11 6.54 -29.87 15.32
N TYR A 12 6.34 -30.34 14.10
CA TYR A 12 7.37 -30.44 13.08
C TYR A 12 7.46 -29.16 12.24
N TRP A 13 8.56 -29.02 11.52
CA TRP A 13 8.81 -27.89 10.63
C TRP A 13 9.16 -28.39 9.23
N CYS A 14 8.47 -27.85 8.23
CA CYS A 14 8.91 -27.95 6.84
C CYS A 14 9.82 -26.75 6.54
N GLY A 15 11.10 -27.02 6.31
CA GLY A 15 12.09 -26.01 5.94
C GLY A 15 12.55 -26.16 4.49
N ILE A 16 12.97 -25.05 3.88
CA ILE A 16 13.56 -25.00 2.55
C ILE A 16 14.98 -24.44 2.67
N GLU A 17 15.94 -25.13 2.08
CA GLU A 17 17.31 -24.63 2.00
C GLU A 17 17.38 -23.42 1.09
N ARG A 18 17.79 -22.28 1.64
CA ARG A 18 17.91 -21.01 0.92
C ARG A 18 18.89 -20.09 1.63
N PHE A 19 19.45 -19.14 0.89
CA PHE A 19 20.21 -18.05 1.50
C PHE A 19 19.29 -17.15 2.36
N GLY A 20 19.75 -16.85 3.56
CA GLY A 20 19.01 -16.07 4.57
C GLY A 20 18.10 -16.92 5.46
N THR A 21 17.31 -16.27 6.31
CA THR A 21 16.45 -16.97 7.27
C THR A 21 15.23 -17.59 6.58
N ASP A 22 15.10 -18.90 6.66
CA ASP A 22 13.84 -19.58 6.37
C ASP A 22 12.92 -19.51 7.59
N ARG A 23 11.67 -19.10 7.38
CA ARG A 23 10.65 -19.05 8.44
C ARG A 23 9.99 -20.41 8.65
N GLY A 24 10.12 -21.31 7.68
CA GLY A 24 9.54 -22.65 7.70
C GLY A 24 8.01 -22.63 7.82
N THR A 25 7.40 -23.81 7.71
CA THR A 25 5.98 -24.01 8.02
C THR A 25 5.84 -24.99 9.18
N ARG A 26 5.15 -24.57 10.24
CA ARG A 26 4.83 -25.44 11.39
C ARG A 26 3.74 -26.44 11.03
N VAL A 27 3.94 -27.70 11.39
CA VAL A 27 3.00 -28.80 11.21
C VAL A 27 2.81 -29.49 12.56
N LYS A 28 1.62 -29.41 13.13
CA LYS A 28 1.30 -30.10 14.38
C LYS A 28 0.91 -31.54 14.08
N VAL A 29 1.67 -32.49 14.60
CA VAL A 29 1.42 -33.93 14.48
C VAL A 29 0.90 -34.46 15.81
N THR A 30 -0.10 -35.34 15.78
CA THR A 30 -0.62 -35.98 16.99
C THR A 30 -0.91 -37.44 16.72
N VAL A 31 -0.26 -38.32 17.47
CA VAL A 31 -0.29 -39.77 17.28
C VAL A 31 -1.06 -40.40 18.44
N TYR A 32 -2.10 -41.16 18.12
CA TYR A 32 -2.94 -41.85 19.09
C TYR A 32 -2.77 -43.37 18.95
N SER A 33 -2.82 -44.08 20.06
CA SER A 33 -2.88 -45.55 20.04
C SER A 33 -4.27 -46.00 19.59
N VAL A 34 -4.32 -46.83 18.56
CA VAL A 34 -5.54 -47.59 18.24
C VAL A 34 -5.54 -48.86 19.08
N GLY A 35 -6.42 -48.92 20.07
CA GLY A 35 -6.63 -50.12 20.87
C GLY A 35 -7.36 -51.21 20.08
N LYS A 36 -6.85 -52.44 20.15
CA LYS A 36 -7.65 -53.65 19.91
C LYS A 36 -8.51 -53.87 21.15
N ASP A 37 -9.79 -54.10 20.92
CA ASP A 37 -10.86 -54.49 21.86
C ASP A 37 -11.78 -53.36 22.38
N THR A 38 -13.03 -53.47 21.92
CA THR A 38 -14.31 -53.00 22.47
C THR A 38 -14.56 -51.50 22.65
N THR A 39 -15.42 -50.98 21.76
CA THR A 39 -16.63 -50.21 22.06
C THR A 39 -16.70 -49.60 23.46
N SER A 40 -16.16 -48.40 23.63
CA SER A 40 -16.62 -47.44 24.64
C SER A 40 -16.35 -46.02 24.15
N SER A 41 -17.41 -45.47 23.57
CA SER A 41 -17.85 -44.07 23.60
C SER A 41 -16.84 -42.98 23.95
N SER A 42 -16.76 -42.00 23.03
CA SER A 42 -16.37 -40.60 23.25
C SER A 42 -14.88 -40.39 23.60
N LYS A 43 -14.09 -39.62 22.85
CA LYS A 43 -14.38 -38.37 22.17
C LYS A 43 -13.54 -38.34 20.90
N LEU A 44 -14.17 -38.30 19.74
CA LEU A 44 -13.61 -37.57 18.62
C LEU A 44 -13.55 -36.11 19.09
N PRO A 45 -12.39 -35.44 19.21
CA PRO A 45 -12.42 -34.00 19.08
C PRO A 45 -12.86 -33.79 17.62
N SER A 46 -14.10 -33.38 17.44
CA SER A 46 -14.44 -32.47 16.35
C SER A 46 -13.62 -31.20 16.55
N ALA A 47 -12.31 -31.31 16.30
CA ALA A 47 -11.46 -30.17 16.08
C ALA A 47 -11.54 -29.97 14.59
N LEU A 48 -12.58 -29.22 14.19
CA LEU A 48 -12.45 -28.27 13.11
C LEU A 48 -11.00 -27.76 13.14
N PRO A 49 -10.20 -27.87 12.06
CA PRO A 49 -8.99 -27.11 12.03
C PRO A 49 -9.47 -25.66 11.95
N THR A 50 -9.57 -25.00 13.11
CA THR A 50 -9.54 -23.54 13.16
C THR A 50 -8.13 -23.18 12.69
N VAL A 51 -7.98 -23.20 11.36
CA VAL A 51 -6.95 -22.51 10.61
C VAL A 51 -7.22 -21.04 10.86
N ASP A 52 -6.79 -20.54 12.00
CA ASP A 52 -6.87 -19.09 12.24
C ASP A 52 -5.61 -18.53 12.85
N SER A 53 -4.61 -19.37 13.19
CA SER A 53 -3.35 -18.87 13.73
C SER A 53 -2.26 -18.56 12.71
N SER A 54 -2.30 -19.18 11.53
CA SER A 54 -1.46 -18.77 10.40
C SER A 54 -2.05 -17.57 9.67
N ALA A 55 -3.38 -17.45 9.64
CA ALA A 55 -4.07 -16.32 9.04
C ALA A 55 -3.67 -15.01 9.74
N TYR A 56 -3.69 -14.91 11.07
CA TYR A 56 -3.31 -13.64 11.74
C TYR A 56 -1.82 -13.27 11.59
N MET A 57 -0.91 -14.26 11.54
CA MET A 57 0.54 -14.02 11.35
C MET A 57 0.91 -13.69 9.90
N MET A 58 0.34 -14.39 8.91
CA MET A 58 0.50 -14.04 7.49
C MET A 58 -0.24 -12.74 7.15
N SER A 59 -1.42 -12.52 7.75
CA SER A 59 -2.24 -11.33 7.52
C SER A 59 -1.52 -10.09 8.02
N SER A 60 -0.85 -10.13 9.17
CA SER A 60 -0.09 -8.97 9.67
C SER A 60 1.06 -8.58 8.73
N ASP A 61 1.82 -9.55 8.22
CA ASP A 61 2.95 -9.31 7.30
C ASP A 61 2.46 -8.85 5.91
N LEU A 62 1.39 -9.46 5.40
CA LEU A 62 0.73 -9.04 4.15
C LEU A 62 0.10 -7.66 4.27
N HIS A 63 -0.61 -7.36 5.37
CA HIS A 63 -1.21 -6.05 5.62
C HIS A 63 -0.15 -4.96 5.71
N LYS A 64 0.98 -5.23 6.39
CA LYS A 64 2.12 -4.30 6.41
C LYS A 64 2.64 -4.07 4.99
N ARG A 65 2.91 -5.13 4.22
CA ARG A 65 3.44 -5.02 2.85
C ARG A 65 2.48 -4.29 1.91
N THR A 66 1.20 -4.64 1.94
CA THR A 66 0.16 -3.99 1.14
C THR A 66 -0.02 -2.52 1.52
N HIS A 67 0.04 -2.20 2.82
CA HIS A 67 -0.03 -0.82 3.29
C HIS A 67 1.15 0.01 2.77
N TYR A 68 2.39 -0.51 2.80
CA TYR A 68 3.54 0.19 2.22
C TYR A 68 3.43 0.34 0.70
N ILE A 69 3.00 -0.69 -0.03
CA ILE A 69 2.81 -0.61 -1.49
C ILE A 69 1.74 0.44 -1.84
N LEU A 70 0.61 0.44 -1.12
CA LEU A 70 -0.48 1.40 -1.33
C LEU A 70 -0.04 2.82 -0.95
N LEU A 71 0.71 2.99 0.13
CA LEU A 71 1.30 4.28 0.50
C LEU A 71 2.21 4.82 -0.59
N VAL A 72 3.07 4.01 -1.19
CA VAL A 72 3.92 4.43 -2.32
C VAL A 72 3.05 4.79 -3.52
N PHE A 73 2.07 3.96 -3.86
CA PHE A 73 1.19 4.17 -5.02
C PHE A 73 0.24 5.37 -4.86
N VAL A 74 -0.10 5.77 -3.64
CA VAL A 74 -0.88 7.00 -3.38
C VAL A 74 0.05 8.20 -3.29
N LYS A 75 1.17 8.08 -2.57
CA LYS A 75 2.03 9.22 -2.27
C LYS A 75 2.81 9.70 -3.49
N VAL A 76 3.26 8.80 -4.36
CA VAL A 76 4.00 9.18 -5.58
C VAL A 76 3.13 9.99 -6.55
N PRO A 77 1.91 9.55 -6.96
CA PRO A 77 1.03 10.35 -7.81
C PRO A 77 0.63 11.68 -7.20
N VAL A 78 0.35 11.72 -5.89
CA VAL A 78 0.01 12.98 -5.20
C VAL A 78 1.18 13.98 -5.28
N LEU A 79 2.41 13.53 -5.07
CA LEU A 79 3.60 14.39 -5.19
C LEU A 79 3.82 14.87 -6.63
N LEU A 80 3.57 14.01 -7.63
CA LEU A 80 3.68 14.39 -9.04
C LEU A 80 2.62 15.43 -9.43
N ILE A 81 1.38 15.28 -8.98
CA ILE A 81 0.32 16.26 -9.22
C ILE A 81 0.68 17.59 -8.56
N LEU A 82 1.15 17.58 -7.31
CA LEU A 82 1.54 18.80 -6.60
C LEU A 82 2.71 19.51 -7.30
N ALA A 83 3.73 18.76 -7.74
CA ALA A 83 4.82 19.31 -8.53
C ALA A 83 4.32 19.88 -9.86
N GLY A 84 3.38 19.19 -10.52
CA GLY A 84 2.73 19.66 -11.74
C GLY A 84 1.98 20.98 -11.54
N VAL A 85 1.20 21.10 -10.46
CA VAL A 85 0.47 22.35 -10.11
C VAL A 85 1.45 23.49 -9.81
N VAL A 86 2.52 23.23 -9.04
CA VAL A 86 3.54 24.24 -8.73
C VAL A 86 4.26 24.70 -10.00
N LEU A 87 4.61 23.77 -10.90
CA LEU A 87 5.24 24.10 -12.17
C LEU A 87 4.29 24.85 -13.10
N TRP A 88 3.00 24.47 -13.12
CA TRP A 88 1.97 25.18 -13.89
C TRP A 88 1.81 26.60 -13.40
N LEU A 89 1.70 26.80 -12.09
CA LEU A 89 1.60 28.11 -11.47
C LEU A 89 2.85 28.93 -11.77
N LYS A 90 4.04 28.40 -11.50
CA LYS A 90 5.30 29.11 -11.73
C LYS A 90 5.52 29.46 -13.21
N GLY A 91 5.16 28.55 -14.12
CA GLY A 91 5.17 28.82 -15.56
C GLY A 91 4.15 29.89 -15.97
N SER A 92 2.96 29.87 -15.38
CA SER A 92 1.91 30.87 -15.65
C SER A 92 2.24 32.25 -15.10
N THR A 93 2.87 32.35 -13.93
CA THR A 93 3.31 33.63 -13.34
C THR A 93 4.47 34.24 -14.14
N GLN A 94 5.29 33.41 -14.81
CA GLN A 94 6.36 33.89 -15.69
C GLN A 94 5.86 34.27 -17.10
N LYS A 95 4.62 33.92 -17.45
CA LYS A 95 4.00 34.21 -18.77
C LYS A 95 3.30 35.56 -18.83
N VAL A 96 3.37 36.39 -17.80
CA VAL A 96 3.10 37.83 -17.93
C VAL A 96 4.43 38.55 -18.00
N PRO A 97 4.90 38.95 -19.20
CA PRO A 97 5.83 40.06 -19.29
C PRO A 97 5.12 41.28 -18.68
N GLU A 98 5.57 41.71 -17.51
CA GLU A 98 5.25 42.99 -16.86
C GLU A 98 5.50 44.22 -17.75
N GLU A 99 5.93 44.03 -19.00
CA GLU A 99 6.14 45.07 -20.01
C GLU A 99 4.85 45.38 -20.80
N HIS A 100 3.92 44.43 -20.99
CA HIS A 100 2.74 44.65 -21.85
C HIS A 100 1.71 45.64 -21.26
N TRP A 101 1.59 45.67 -19.92
CA TRP A 101 0.66 46.58 -19.23
C TRP A 101 1.16 48.03 -19.20
N ARG A 102 2.47 48.25 -19.25
CA ARG A 102 3.06 49.60 -19.26
C ARG A 102 2.91 50.28 -20.62
N ASP A 103 3.15 49.54 -21.71
CA ASP A 103 3.04 50.07 -23.08
C ASP A 103 1.58 50.35 -23.50
N THR A 104 0.64 49.53 -23.02
CA THR A 104 -0.80 49.70 -23.34
C THR A 104 -1.44 50.85 -22.55
N LEU A 105 -0.94 51.16 -21.34
CA LEU A 105 -1.46 52.27 -20.54
C LEU A 105 -0.88 53.64 -20.95
N CYS A 106 0.38 53.70 -21.41
CA CYS A 106 0.95 54.94 -21.96
C CYS A 106 0.32 55.34 -23.30
N SER A 107 0.09 54.39 -24.21
CA SER A 107 -0.54 54.67 -25.52
C SER A 107 -2.02 55.09 -25.42
N SER A 108 -2.71 54.69 -24.36
CA SER A 108 -4.11 55.08 -24.12
C SER A 108 -4.27 56.51 -23.61
N LEU A 109 -3.25 57.10 -22.97
CA LEU A 109 -3.31 58.47 -22.46
C LEU A 109 -2.87 59.51 -23.50
N ASP A 110 -1.98 59.13 -24.43
CA ASP A 110 -1.54 59.99 -25.53
C ASP A 110 -2.57 60.11 -26.68
N SER A 111 -3.63 59.27 -26.66
CA SER A 111 -4.63 59.21 -27.73
C SER A 111 -5.94 59.93 -27.42
N GLU A 112 -6.08 60.63 -26.28
CA GLU A 112 -7.24 61.49 -26.02
C GLU A 112 -7.08 62.79 -26.85
N PRO A 113 -7.87 63.02 -27.91
CA PRO A 113 -7.69 64.19 -28.76
C PRO A 113 -8.24 65.42 -28.04
N LEU A 114 -7.36 66.39 -27.88
CA LEU A 114 -7.61 67.78 -27.52
C LEU A 114 -8.67 68.40 -28.47
N ALA A 115 -9.94 68.14 -28.21
CA ALA A 115 -11.05 68.90 -28.78
C ALA A 115 -11.18 70.21 -27.98
N LYS A 116 -10.34 71.19 -28.33
CA LYS A 116 -10.54 72.58 -27.94
C LYS A 116 -11.13 73.31 -29.13
N ASP A 117 -12.43 73.55 -29.03
CA ASP A 117 -13.27 74.25 -29.98
C ASP A 117 -12.70 75.63 -30.40
N ILE A 118 -12.78 75.86 -31.71
CA ILE A 118 -12.68 77.10 -32.50
C ILE A 118 -13.83 76.90 -33.51
N ASP A 119 -14.84 77.73 -33.76
CA ASP A 119 -15.19 79.14 -33.56
C ASP A 119 -16.70 79.26 -33.98
N PRO A 120 -17.42 80.41 -34.06
CA PRO A 120 -16.97 81.73 -34.58
C PRO A 120 -17.33 82.99 -33.77
#